data_AF-A0A8S9WDJ1-F1
#
_entry.id   AF-A0A8S9WDJ1-F1
#
_cell.length_a   1.000
_cell.length_b   1.000
_cell.length_c   1.000
_cell.angle_alpha   90.00
_cell.angle_beta   90.00
_cell.angle_gamma   90.00
#
_symmetry.space_group_name_H-M   'P 1'
#
loop_
_entity.id
_entity.type
_entity.pdbx_description
1 polymer ?
#
loop_
_entity_poly.entity_id
_entity_poly.type
_entity_poly.pdbx_seq_one_letter_code
_entity_poly.pdbx_strand_id
1 'polypeptide(L)'
;MLDKIRKEDPKLILAMMRSGINRKRTVRIERGFREYRRHRWRFDSVYAFAVWYNNSGQGALDLDYFETPNEAFIRKMRSENTFGMFFVWCERVVSL
;
A
#
# COMPACT_ATOMS: atom_id res chain seq x y z
N MET A 1 -8.15 -17.91 10.50
CA MET A 1 -8.12 -16.42 10.49
C MET A 1 -7.69 -15.89 9.12
N LEU A 2 -6.61 -16.43 8.53
CA LEU A 2 -6.22 -16.19 7.14
C LEU A 2 -7.32 -16.55 6.11
N ASP A 3 -8.16 -17.56 6.40
CA ASP A 3 -9.28 -17.94 5.50
C ASP A 3 -10.44 -16.94 5.48
N LYS A 4 -10.57 -16.10 6.52
CA LYS A 4 -11.50 -14.95 6.50
C LYS A 4 -10.94 -13.80 5.67
N ILE A 5 -9.62 -13.62 5.68
CA ILE A 5 -8.92 -12.59 4.88
C ILE A 5 -8.99 -12.93 3.39
N ARG A 6 -8.91 -14.21 2.98
CA ARG A 6 -9.07 -14.64 1.56
C ARG A 6 -10.44 -14.32 0.94
N LYS A 7 -11.47 -14.04 1.74
CA LYS A 7 -12.81 -13.64 1.27
C LYS A 7 -12.98 -12.12 1.12
N GLU A 8 -12.02 -11.32 1.59
CA GLU A 8 -12.07 -9.85 1.48
C GLU A 8 -11.42 -9.38 0.17
N ASP A 9 -11.84 -8.21 -0.34
CA ASP A 9 -11.45 -7.69 -1.66
C ASP A 9 -9.92 -7.74 -1.85
N PRO A 10 -9.39 -8.48 -2.85
CA PRO A 10 -7.95 -8.62 -3.07
C PRO A 10 -7.26 -7.28 -3.32
N LYS A 11 -7.98 -6.26 -3.82
CA LYS A 11 -7.45 -4.89 -3.98
C LYS A 11 -7.20 -4.21 -2.64
N LEU A 12 -8.06 -4.45 -1.66
CA LEU A 12 -7.93 -3.92 -0.30
C LEU A 12 -6.75 -4.56 0.44
N ILE A 13 -6.59 -5.87 0.28
CA ILE A 13 -5.45 -6.62 0.82
C ILE A 13 -4.15 -6.11 0.19
N LEU A 14 -4.12 -5.92 -1.13
CA LEU A 14 -2.94 -5.39 -1.83
C LEU A 14 -2.59 -3.97 -1.38
N ALA A 15 -3.58 -3.11 -1.17
CA ALA A 15 -3.38 -1.77 -0.64
C ALA A 15 -2.77 -1.81 0.78
N MET A 16 -3.30 -2.67 1.66
CA MET A 16 -2.75 -2.87 3.00
C MET A 16 -1.35 -3.49 2.95
N MET A 17 -1.03 -4.29 1.93
CA MET A 17 0.29 -4.86 1.67
C MET A 17 1.32 -3.89 1.07
N ARG A 18 0.97 -2.63 0.77
CA ARG A 18 1.94 -1.54 0.46
C ARG A 18 2.39 -0.70 1.68
N SER A 19 1.48 -0.39 2.61
CA SER A 19 1.69 0.43 3.83
C SER A 19 2.51 -0.02 5.07
N GLY A 20 3.32 -1.07 5.06
CA GLY A 20 3.74 -1.70 6.31
C GLY A 20 4.98 -2.56 6.16
N ILE A 21 6.11 -1.88 6.16
CA ILE A 21 7.39 -2.47 5.80
C ILE A 21 8.21 -2.75 7.07
N ASN A 22 7.55 -3.08 8.18
CA ASN A 22 8.24 -3.50 9.41
C ASN A 22 7.36 -4.22 10.47
N ARG A 23 6.21 -4.80 10.08
CA ARG A 23 5.33 -5.55 11.01
C ARG A 23 5.02 -6.94 10.47
N LYS A 24 4.74 -7.89 11.37
CA LYS A 24 4.17 -9.21 10.99
C LYS A 24 2.94 -8.99 10.10
N ARG A 25 2.86 -9.71 8.96
CA ARG A 25 1.80 -9.55 7.94
C ARG A 25 0.39 -9.53 8.53
N THR A 26 0.11 -10.39 9.52
CA THR A 26 -1.21 -10.50 10.16
C THR A 26 -1.63 -9.22 10.88
N VAL A 27 -0.77 -8.68 11.75
CA VAL A 27 -1.04 -7.44 12.52
C VAL A 27 -1.27 -6.24 11.60
N ARG A 28 -0.55 -6.22 10.48
CA ARG A 28 -0.67 -5.18 9.47
C ARG A 28 -2.03 -5.22 8.76
N ILE A 29 -2.44 -6.41 8.33
CA ILE A 29 -3.74 -6.61 7.68
C ILE A 29 -4.88 -6.26 8.64
N GLU A 30 -4.80 -6.70 9.90
CA GLU A 30 -5.79 -6.36 10.93
C GLU A 30 -5.90 -4.85 11.16
N ARG A 31 -4.76 -4.14 11.24
CA ARG A 31 -4.77 -2.68 11.40
C ARG A 31 -5.36 -1.98 10.18
N GLY A 32 -5.01 -2.44 8.98
CA GLY A 32 -5.60 -1.94 7.75
C GLY A 32 -7.12 -2.08 7.74
N PHE A 33 -7.65 -3.27 8.09
CA PHE A 33 -9.10 -3.48 8.15
C PHE A 33 -9.80 -2.62 9.20
N ARG A 34 -9.14 -2.37 10.34
CA ARG A 34 -9.65 -1.45 11.35
C ARG A 34 -9.79 -0.03 10.79
N GLU A 35 -8.77 0.47 10.09
CA GLU A 35 -8.82 1.80 9.47
C GLU A 35 -9.84 1.87 8.34
N TYR A 36 -9.96 0.80 7.55
CA TYR A 36 -10.99 0.68 6.52
C TYR A 36 -12.38 0.80 7.14
N ARG A 37 -12.71 0.01 8.17
CA ARG A 37 -14.04 0.09 8.82
C ARG A 37 -14.32 1.47 9.41
N ARG A 38 -13.31 2.15 9.94
CA ARG A 38 -13.46 3.49 10.55
C ARG A 38 -13.74 4.58 9.51
N HIS A 39 -13.14 4.48 8.33
CA HIS A 39 -13.19 5.54 7.30
C HIS A 39 -13.99 5.18 6.06
N ARG A 40 -14.49 3.94 5.93
CA ARG A 40 -15.20 3.43 4.75
C ARG A 40 -16.36 4.34 4.31
N TRP A 41 -17.07 4.93 5.25
CA TRP A 41 -18.21 5.81 4.98
C TRP A 41 -17.83 7.09 4.23
N ARG A 42 -16.55 7.47 4.19
CA ARG A 42 -16.04 8.67 3.49
C ARG A 42 -15.71 8.45 2.02
N PHE A 43 -15.72 7.20 1.54
CA PHE A 43 -15.22 6.86 0.22
C PHE A 43 -16.25 6.09 -0.59
N ASP A 44 -16.42 6.49 -1.85
CA ASP A 44 -17.36 5.83 -2.77
C ASP A 44 -16.90 4.44 -3.20
N SER A 45 -15.60 4.15 -3.06
CA SER A 45 -15.03 2.85 -3.41
C SER A 45 -13.88 2.43 -2.51
N VAL A 46 -13.62 1.12 -2.49
CA VAL A 46 -12.42 0.51 -1.88
C VAL A 46 -11.15 1.10 -2.49
N TYR A 47 -11.17 1.40 -3.79
CA TYR A 47 -10.04 2.01 -4.49
C TYR A 47 -9.77 3.44 -3.99
N ALA A 48 -10.80 4.28 -3.85
CA ALA A 48 -10.65 5.64 -3.32
C ALA A 48 -10.08 5.62 -1.89
N PHE A 49 -10.56 4.70 -1.05
CA PHE A 49 -9.96 4.46 0.27
C PHE A 49 -8.49 4.05 0.15
N ALA A 50 -8.16 3.10 -0.73
CA ALA A 50 -6.79 2.61 -0.91
C ALA A 50 -5.82 3.70 -1.37
N VAL A 51 -6.25 4.58 -2.27
CA VAL A 51 -5.46 5.73 -2.72
C VAL A 51 -5.22 6.70 -1.57
N TRP A 52 -6.26 7.07 -0.83
CA TRP A 52 -6.13 7.94 0.33
C TRP A 52 -5.23 7.32 1.41
N TYR A 53 -5.45 6.06 1.75
CA TYR A 53 -4.74 5.36 2.82
C TYR A 53 -3.23 5.24 2.52
N ASN A 54 -2.85 5.06 1.25
CA ASN A 54 -1.44 4.92 0.86
C ASN A 54 -0.71 6.25 0.64
N ASN A 55 -1.43 7.37 0.53
CA ASN A 55 -0.86 8.71 0.36
C ASN A 55 -1.09 9.61 1.58
N SER A 56 -1.70 9.08 2.65
CA SER A 56 -1.83 9.78 3.92
C SER A 56 -0.62 9.47 4.80
N GLY A 57 -0.03 10.50 5.40
CA GLY A 57 1.04 10.34 6.37
C GLY A 57 0.58 9.45 7.52
N GLN A 58 1.38 8.43 7.85
CA GLN A 58 1.06 7.51 8.94
C GLN A 58 2.09 7.66 10.06
N GLY A 59 1.65 8.02 11.26
CA GLY A 59 2.56 8.21 12.40
C GLY A 59 3.27 6.94 12.91
N ALA A 60 3.12 5.81 12.21
CA ALA A 60 3.92 4.60 12.44
C ALA A 60 5.11 4.48 11.45
N LEU A 61 5.22 5.41 10.50
CA LEU A 61 6.33 5.61 9.58
C LEU A 61 7.18 6.78 10.07
N ASP A 62 8.08 7.29 9.23
CA ASP A 62 8.91 8.45 9.58
C ASP A 62 8.04 9.67 9.89
N LEU A 63 7.95 10.00 11.19
CA LEU A 63 7.10 11.06 11.72
C LEU A 63 7.66 12.45 11.38
N ASP A 64 8.99 12.57 11.29
CA ASP A 64 9.66 13.85 11.03
C ASP A 64 9.37 14.32 9.60
N TYR A 65 9.19 13.36 8.68
CA TYR A 65 8.89 13.62 7.26
C TYR A 65 7.42 13.40 6.89
N PHE A 66 6.55 13.06 7.86
CA PHE A 66 5.16 12.68 7.59
C PHE A 66 5.04 11.61 6.49
N GLU A 67 5.96 10.65 6.50
CA GLU A 67 6.12 9.67 5.42
C GLU A 67 4.83 8.88 5.17
N THR A 68 4.49 8.75 3.90
CA THR A 68 3.37 7.96 3.43
C THR A 68 3.78 6.50 3.19
N PRO A 69 2.82 5.56 3.25
CA PRO A 69 2.99 4.19 2.79
C PRO A 69 3.72 4.02 1.45
N ASN A 70 3.38 4.83 0.45
CA ASN A 70 3.98 4.76 -0.88
C ASN A 70 5.44 5.21 -0.86
N GLU A 71 5.76 6.29 -0.16
CA GLU A 71 7.13 6.77 -0.01
C GLU A 71 7.99 5.76 0.73
N ALA A 72 7.48 5.21 1.84
CA ALA A 72 8.15 4.14 2.56
C ALA A 72 8.38 2.91 1.67
N PHE A 73 7.41 2.58 0.80
CA PHE A 73 7.53 1.48 -0.15
C PHE A 73 8.64 1.74 -1.16
N ILE A 74 8.66 2.91 -1.78
CA ILE A 74 9.69 3.30 -2.74
C ILE A 74 11.07 3.30 -2.09
N ARG A 75 11.21 3.91 -0.90
CA ARG A 75 12.47 3.99 -0.16
C ARG A 75 13.05 2.63 0.20
N LYS A 76 12.20 1.64 0.48
CA LYS A 76 12.61 0.28 0.86
C LYS A 76 12.64 -0.71 -0.30
N MET A 77 12.24 -0.31 -1.51
CA MET A 77 12.45 -1.13 -2.69
C MET A 77 13.95 -1.29 -2.93
N ARG A 78 14.37 -2.52 -3.27
CA ARG A 78 15.75 -2.74 -3.69
C ARG A 78 15.99 -2.03 -5.02
N SER A 79 17.21 -1.54 -5.24
CA SER A 79 17.58 -0.80 -6.44
C SER A 79 17.32 -1.60 -7.73
N GLU A 80 17.50 -2.92 -7.70
CA GLU A 80 17.25 -3.79 -8.86
C GLU A 80 15.79 -3.74 -9.32
N ASN A 81 14.84 -3.56 -8.40
CA ASN A 81 13.42 -3.41 -8.74
C ASN A 81 13.16 -2.09 -9.46
N THR A 82 13.81 -1.00 -9.01
CA THR A 82 13.70 0.32 -9.62
C THR A 82 14.27 0.31 -11.05
N PHE A 83 15.43 -0.32 -11.25
CA PHE A 83 16.03 -0.48 -12.58
C PHE A 83 15.17 -1.35 -13.50
N GLY A 84 14.65 -2.48 -13.02
CA GLY A 84 13.73 -3.32 -13.81
C GLY A 84 12.47 -2.56 -14.25
N MET A 85 11.87 -1.77 -13.35
CA MET A 85 10.72 -0.92 -13.67
C MET A 85 11.06 0.14 -14.74
N PHE A 86 12.27 0.72 -14.68
CA PHE A 86 12.75 1.66 -15.70
C PHE A 86 12.88 1.01 -17.08
N PHE A 87 13.48 -0.18 -17.17
CA PHE A 87 13.61 -0.89 -18.46
C PHE A 87 12.24 -1.24 -19.06
N VAL A 88 11.31 -1.77 -18.26
CA VAL A 88 9.94 -2.06 -18.73
C VAL A 88 9.23 -0.79 -19.24
N TRP A 89 9.45 0.35 -18.58
CA TRP A 89 8.90 1.62 -19.02
C TRP A 89 9.51 2.06 -20.36
N CYS A 90 10.84 2.02 -20.50
CA CYS A 90 11.53 2.34 -21.75
C CYS A 90 11.06 1.46 -22.93
N GLU A 91 10.94 0.15 -22.74
CA GLU A 91 10.45 -0.76 -23.78
C GLU A 91 9.04 -0.42 -24.23
N ARG A 92 8.17 -0.02 -23.29
CA ARG A 92 6.79 0.36 -23.60
C ARG A 92 6.68 1.69 -24.33
N VAL A 93 7.55 2.67 -24.01
CA VAL A 93 7.61 3.97 -24.71
C VAL A 93 8.21 3.84 -26.10
N VAL A 94 9.19 2.97 -26.29
CA VAL A 94 9.81 2.69 -27.59
C VAL A 94 8.90 1.83 -28.49
N SER A 95 7.93 1.13 -27.91
CA SER A 95 6.92 0.34 -28.62
C SER A 95 5.65 1.12 -28.99
N LEU A 96 5.60 2.44 -28.73
CA LEU A 96 4.53 3.37 -29.12
C LEU A 96 5.04 4.26 -30.27
#